data_AF-A0A6P3XFR0-F1
#
_entry.id   AF-A0A6P3XFR0-F1
#
_cell.length_a   1.000
_cell.length_b   1.000
_cell.length_c   1.000
_cell.angle_alpha   90.00
_cell.angle_beta   90.00
_cell.angle_gamma   90.00
#
_symmetry.space_group_name_H-M   'P 1'
#
loop_
_entity.id
_entity.type
_entity.pdbx_description
1 polymer ?
#
loop_
_entity_poly.entity_id
_entity_poly.type
_entity_poly.pdbx_seq_one_letter_code
_entity_poly.pdbx_strand_id
1 'polypeptide(L)'
;MKQEDWERVLQKIKTLINNQKIRDIDTVRLVMLYALHYEKHANNDINGLIELLKKRNVPDKYIKLIYNILEYSGVNTRQSNLFDREAVAKITKKLFKGLSGVDNIYTQHCPLINETLEDLIKGRLSTHAFPYFGNMIMSRSSV
;
A
#
# COMPACT_ATOMS: atom_id res chain seq x y z
N MET A 1 -6.59 13.54 1.19
CA MET A 1 -7.69 12.69 0.70
C MET A 1 -8.83 12.84 1.69
N LYS A 2 -9.95 13.45 1.29
CA LYS A 2 -11.11 13.72 2.16
C LYS A 2 -11.83 12.41 2.48
N GLN A 3 -12.68 12.44 3.49
CA GLN A 3 -13.57 11.37 3.97
C GLN A 3 -14.37 10.62 2.85
N GLU A 4 -14.40 11.15 1.62
CA GLU A 4 -15.24 10.74 0.50
C GLU A 4 -14.64 9.63 -0.40
N ASP A 5 -13.34 9.31 -0.28
CA ASP A 5 -12.69 8.40 -1.24
C ASP A 5 -12.79 6.90 -0.87
N TRP A 6 -12.90 6.54 0.41
CA TRP A 6 -12.93 5.13 0.85
C TRP A 6 -14.22 4.41 0.41
N GLU A 7 -15.37 5.08 0.53
CA GLU A 7 -16.67 4.51 0.20
C GLU A 7 -16.75 4.22 -1.30
N ARG A 8 -16.28 5.16 -2.13
CA ARG A 8 -16.19 4.98 -3.58
C ARG A 8 -15.28 3.79 -3.94
N VAL A 9 -14.14 3.63 -3.27
CA VAL A 9 -13.25 2.48 -3.48
C VAL A 9 -13.94 1.18 -3.07
N LEU A 10 -14.57 1.15 -1.91
CA LEU A 10 -15.30 -0.01 -1.41
C LEU A 10 -16.40 -0.44 -2.38
N GLN A 11 -17.24 0.50 -2.84
CA GLN A 11 -18.30 0.21 -3.80
C GLN A 11 -17.74 -0.32 -5.12
N LYS A 12 -16.67 0.29 -5.64
CA LYS A 12 -16.01 -0.18 -6.87
C LYS A 12 -15.48 -1.60 -6.73
N ILE A 13 -14.87 -1.94 -5.59
CA ILE A 13 -14.40 -3.31 -5.31
C ILE A 13 -15.57 -4.28 -5.27
N LYS A 14 -16.69 -3.94 -4.60
CA LYS A 14 -17.91 -4.77 -4.57
C LYS A 14 -18.44 -5.03 -5.99
N THR A 15 -18.48 -4.01 -6.86
CA THR A 15 -18.85 -4.18 -8.27
C THR A 15 -17.93 -5.14 -9.01
N LEU A 16 -16.61 -5.02 -8.82
CA LEU A 16 -15.63 -5.90 -9.47
C LEU A 16 -15.71 -7.34 -8.95
N ILE A 17 -15.94 -7.55 -7.66
CA ILE A 17 -16.15 -8.90 -7.09
C ILE A 17 -17.40 -9.56 -7.66
N ASN A 18 -18.45 -8.80 -7.99
CA ASN A 18 -19.66 -9.38 -8.59
C ASN A 18 -19.52 -9.66 -10.10
N ASN A 19 -18.47 -9.16 -10.75
CA ASN A 19 -18.25 -9.36 -12.18
C ASN A 19 -17.55 -10.70 -12.46
N GLN A 20 -18.29 -11.69 -12.96
CA GLN A 20 -17.78 -13.04 -13.24
C GLN A 20 -16.67 -13.10 -14.31
N LYS A 21 -16.45 -12.03 -15.09
CA LYS A 21 -15.36 -11.96 -16.08
C LYS A 21 -13.98 -11.71 -15.46
N ILE A 22 -13.91 -11.25 -14.21
CA ILE A 22 -12.64 -10.97 -13.53
C ILE A 22 -12.12 -12.26 -12.90
N ARG A 23 -10.80 -12.49 -12.94
CA ARG A 23 -10.23 -13.68 -12.31
C ARG A 23 -10.30 -13.56 -10.79
N ASP A 24 -10.55 -14.68 -10.11
CA ASP A 24 -10.64 -14.72 -8.65
C ASP A 24 -9.37 -14.21 -7.95
N ILE A 25 -8.20 -14.49 -8.51
CA ILE A 25 -6.95 -13.99 -7.96
C ILE A 25 -6.85 -12.46 -8.02
N ASP A 26 -7.45 -11.82 -9.03
CA ASP A 26 -7.42 -10.37 -9.16
C ASP A 26 -8.41 -9.69 -8.21
N THR A 27 -9.59 -10.29 -7.99
CA THR A 27 -10.53 -9.79 -6.97
C THR A 27 -9.94 -9.93 -5.56
N VAL A 28 -9.25 -11.04 -5.28
CA VAL A 28 -8.51 -11.23 -4.02
C VAL A 28 -7.40 -10.20 -3.84
N ARG A 29 -6.60 -9.92 -4.88
CA ARG A 29 -5.58 -8.85 -4.84
C ARG A 29 -6.18 -7.48 -4.52
N LEU A 30 -7.34 -7.15 -5.10
CA LEU A 30 -8.04 -5.89 -4.79
C LEU A 30 -8.45 -5.84 -3.31
N VAL A 31 -8.98 -6.93 -2.76
CA VAL A 31 -9.35 -7.00 -1.34
C VAL A 31 -8.11 -6.93 -0.43
N MET A 32 -7.00 -7.57 -0.80
CA MET A 32 -5.73 -7.46 -0.06
C MET A 32 -5.23 -6.01 -0.02
N LEU A 33 -5.23 -5.31 -1.16
CA LEU A 33 -4.83 -3.89 -1.23
C LEU A 33 -5.75 -3.00 -0.40
N TYR A 34 -7.06 -3.21 -0.47
CA TYR A 34 -8.04 -2.50 0.35
C TYR A 34 -7.78 -2.74 1.85
N ALA A 35 -7.59 -3.99 2.24
CA ALA A 35 -7.36 -4.38 3.62
C ALA A 35 -6.10 -3.72 4.18
N LEU A 36 -4.99 -3.73 3.43
CA LEU A 36 -3.74 -3.10 3.86
C LEU A 36 -3.83 -1.57 3.97
N HIS A 37 -4.62 -0.92 3.11
CA HIS A 37 -4.75 0.52 3.05
C HIS A 37 -5.73 1.07 4.09
N TYR A 38 -6.84 0.38 4.31
CA TYR A 38 -7.95 0.83 5.18
C TYR A 38 -8.06 0.01 6.47
N GLU A 39 -7.05 -0.78 6.85
CA GLU A 39 -7.03 -1.64 8.05
C GLU A 39 -7.52 -0.90 9.33
N LYS A 40 -7.04 0.34 9.53
CA LYS A 40 -7.39 1.19 10.68
C LYS A 40 -8.57 2.12 10.45
N HIS A 41 -9.18 2.10 9.27
CA HIS A 41 -10.33 2.95 8.99
C HIS A 41 -11.54 2.44 9.77
N ALA A 42 -12.20 3.28 10.58
CA ALA A 42 -13.28 2.86 11.47
C ALA A 42 -14.45 2.16 10.73
N ASN A 43 -14.69 2.57 9.49
CA ASN A 43 -15.76 2.02 8.64
C ASN A 43 -15.24 1.06 7.57
N ASN A 44 -14.09 0.40 7.79
CA ASN A 44 -13.65 -0.63 6.85
C ASN A 44 -14.63 -1.82 6.84
N ASP A 45 -14.67 -2.56 5.73
CA ASP A 45 -15.62 -3.65 5.49
C ASP A 45 -14.90 -4.88 4.92
N ILE A 46 -13.74 -5.20 5.51
CA ILE A 46 -12.89 -6.32 5.04
C ILE A 46 -13.66 -7.65 5.12
N ASN A 47 -14.39 -7.86 6.22
CA ASN A 47 -15.21 -9.06 6.41
C ASN A 47 -16.33 -9.16 5.37
N GLY A 48 -17.04 -8.06 5.06
CA GLY A 48 -18.06 -8.06 4.03
C GLY A 48 -17.50 -8.36 2.63
N LEU A 49 -16.30 -7.86 2.32
CA LEU A 49 -15.60 -8.21 1.08
C LEU A 49 -15.20 -9.69 1.03
N ILE A 50 -14.75 -10.28 2.15
CA ILE A 50 -14.46 -11.71 2.25
C ILE A 50 -15.73 -12.54 2.01
N GLU A 51 -16.85 -12.17 2.62
CA GLU A 51 -18.13 -12.87 2.39
C GLU A 51 -18.60 -12.78 0.93
N LEU A 52 -18.35 -11.66 0.24
CA LEU A 52 -18.62 -11.56 -1.20
C LEU A 52 -17.73 -12.49 -2.03
N LEU A 53 -16.44 -12.64 -1.69
CA LEU A 53 -15.55 -13.60 -2.34
C LEU A 53 -16.00 -15.04 -2.12
N LYS A 54 -16.46 -15.38 -0.91
CA LYS A 54 -17.05 -16.71 -0.62
C LYS A 54 -18.31 -16.95 -1.45
N LYS A 55 -19.21 -15.97 -1.53
CA LYS A 55 -20.43 -16.05 -2.36
C LYS A 55 -20.14 -16.20 -3.85
N ARG A 56 -19.01 -15.63 -4.32
CA ARG A 56 -18.50 -15.81 -5.68
C ARG A 56 -17.93 -17.23 -5.93
N ASN A 57 -17.77 -18.05 -4.89
CA ASN A 57 -17.14 -19.37 -4.94
C ASN A 57 -15.62 -19.31 -5.22
N VAL A 58 -14.96 -18.25 -4.72
CA VAL A 58 -13.49 -18.14 -4.75
C VAL A 58 -12.89 -19.23 -3.86
N PRO A 59 -11.87 -19.98 -4.32
CA PRO A 59 -11.24 -21.02 -3.51
C PRO A 59 -10.68 -20.50 -2.18
N ASP A 60 -10.93 -21.25 -1.09
CA ASP A 60 -10.51 -20.88 0.27
C ASP A 60 -9.00 -20.59 0.39
N LYS A 61 -8.18 -21.30 -0.38
CA LYS A 61 -6.74 -21.06 -0.45
C LYS A 61 -6.38 -19.61 -0.80
N TYR A 62 -7.20 -18.93 -1.61
CA TYR A 62 -7.01 -17.54 -1.96
C TYR A 62 -7.58 -16.60 -0.91
N ILE A 63 -8.72 -16.93 -0.31
CA ILE A 63 -9.29 -16.15 0.79
C ILE A 63 -8.29 -16.10 1.96
N LYS A 64 -7.61 -17.22 2.24
CA LYS A 64 -6.56 -17.29 3.26
C LYS A 64 -5.43 -16.27 3.05
N LEU A 65 -5.14 -15.88 1.81
CA LEU A 65 -4.10 -14.88 1.52
C LEU A 65 -4.42 -13.50 2.11
N ILE A 66 -5.70 -13.17 2.28
CA ILE A 66 -6.14 -11.89 2.86
C ILE A 66 -5.79 -11.86 4.36
N TYR A 67 -5.98 -12.97 5.07
CA TYR A 67 -5.55 -13.08 6.46
C TYR A 67 -4.02 -13.09 6.57
N ASN A 68 -3.35 -13.89 5.73
CA ASN A 68 -1.88 -13.98 5.75
C ASN A 68 -1.20 -12.64 5.51
N ILE A 69 -1.73 -11.79 4.60
CA ILE A 69 -1.11 -10.49 4.32
C ILE A 69 -1.32 -9.49 5.47
N LEU A 70 -2.46 -9.56 6.16
CA LEU A 70 -2.72 -8.76 7.34
C LEU A 70 -1.89 -9.21 8.55
N GLU A 71 -1.60 -10.50 8.66
CA GLU A 71 -0.70 -11.02 9.69
C GLU A 71 0.76 -10.62 9.40
N TYR A 72 1.22 -10.89 8.18
CA TYR A 72 2.59 -10.61 7.75
C TYR A 72 2.91 -9.11 7.71
N SER A 73 1.96 -8.31 7.25
CA SER A 73 2.16 -6.90 6.95
C SER A 73 1.07 -6.02 7.56
N GLY A 74 0.40 -6.43 8.63
CA GLY A 74 -0.59 -5.59 9.31
C GLY A 74 0.04 -4.35 9.93
N VAL A 75 -0.78 -3.34 10.24
CA VAL A 75 -0.26 -2.06 10.77
C VAL A 75 0.52 -2.24 12.08
N ASN A 76 0.20 -3.27 12.87
CA ASN A 76 0.90 -3.54 14.14
C ASN A 76 2.25 -4.27 13.95
N THR A 77 2.47 -4.90 12.80
CA THR A 77 3.69 -5.66 12.50
C THR A 77 4.71 -4.79 11.75
N ARG A 78 4.25 -3.82 10.96
CA ARG A 78 5.12 -3.00 10.11
C ARG A 78 5.81 -1.88 10.91
N GLN A 79 7.14 -1.85 10.86
CA GLN A 79 7.95 -0.75 11.42
C GLN A 79 7.75 0.57 10.65
N SER A 80 7.49 0.48 9.35
CA SER A 80 7.26 1.64 8.47
C SER A 80 5.80 1.70 8.01
N ASN A 81 5.23 2.90 7.97
CA ASN A 81 3.87 3.09 7.50
C ASN A 81 3.81 3.09 5.95
N LEU A 82 3.32 2.00 5.35
CA LEU A 82 3.26 1.80 3.90
C LEU A 82 2.35 2.80 3.17
N PHE A 83 1.36 3.36 3.88
CA PHE A 83 0.34 4.23 3.28
C PHE A 83 0.28 5.60 3.97
N ASP A 84 1.35 6.01 4.67
CA ASP A 84 1.30 7.24 5.43
C ASP A 84 0.97 8.44 4.54
N ARG A 85 0.16 9.33 5.08
CA ARG A 85 -0.36 10.51 4.37
C ARG A 85 0.77 11.40 3.88
N GLU A 86 1.91 11.40 4.56
CA GLU A 86 3.11 12.10 4.10
C GLU A 86 3.80 11.42 2.92
N ALA A 87 3.85 10.08 2.86
CA ALA A 87 4.39 9.36 1.71
C ALA A 87 3.49 9.56 0.49
N VAL A 88 2.16 9.51 0.66
CA VAL A 88 1.21 9.82 -0.42
C VAL A 88 1.23 11.31 -0.80
N ALA A 89 1.45 12.22 0.15
CA ALA A 89 1.64 13.64 -0.11
C ALA A 89 3.00 13.94 -0.80
N LYS A 90 4.04 13.15 -0.51
CA LYS A 90 5.36 13.20 -1.18
C LYS A 90 5.29 12.59 -2.57
N ILE A 91 4.54 11.51 -2.76
CA ILE A 91 4.20 10.93 -4.07
C ILE A 91 3.43 11.94 -4.92
N THR A 92 2.38 12.59 -4.36
CA THR A 92 1.65 13.65 -5.06
C THR A 92 2.51 14.90 -5.30
N LYS A 93 3.33 15.34 -4.34
CA LYS A 93 4.29 16.44 -4.58
C LYS A 93 5.37 16.11 -5.62
N LYS A 94 5.82 14.85 -5.72
CA LYS A 94 6.72 14.38 -6.78
C LYS A 94 5.99 14.28 -8.13
N LEU A 95 4.73 13.87 -8.15
CA LEU A 95 3.85 13.96 -9.33
C LEU A 95 3.68 15.41 -9.81
N PHE A 96 3.58 16.38 -8.90
CA PHE A 96 3.48 17.81 -9.24
C PHE A 96 4.82 18.45 -9.66
N LYS A 97 5.98 17.91 -9.21
CA LYS A 97 7.30 18.37 -9.65
C LYS A 97 7.82 17.65 -10.90
N GLY A 98 7.19 16.54 -11.28
CA GLY A 98 7.37 15.86 -12.57
C GLY A 98 6.14 16.05 -13.44
N LEU A 99 5.89 17.29 -13.89
CA LEU A 99 4.94 17.53 -14.97
C LEU A 99 5.25 16.57 -16.15
N SER A 100 4.25 15.82 -16.63
CA SER A 100 4.23 15.11 -17.93
C SER A 100 4.92 13.73 -18.07
N GLY A 101 5.25 13.01 -17.00
CA GLY A 101 6.08 11.79 -17.13
C GLY A 101 5.36 10.46 -17.31
N VAL A 102 4.09 10.35 -16.91
CA VAL A 102 3.36 9.07 -16.91
C VAL A 102 1.89 9.32 -17.25
N ASP A 103 1.60 9.45 -18.55
CA ASP A 103 0.20 9.55 -19.03
C ASP A 103 -0.63 8.32 -18.66
N ASN A 104 0.05 7.19 -18.45
CA ASN A 104 -0.59 5.93 -18.14
C ASN A 104 -0.96 5.80 -16.65
N ILE A 105 -2.26 5.84 -16.36
CA ILE A 105 -2.81 5.60 -15.02
C ILE A 105 -2.38 4.26 -14.40
N TYR A 106 -2.02 3.26 -15.22
CA TYR A 106 -1.61 1.94 -14.75
C TYR A 106 -0.18 1.90 -14.17
N THR A 107 0.62 2.96 -14.35
CA THR A 107 2.03 3.00 -13.94
C THR A 107 2.33 4.11 -12.93
N GLN A 108 1.31 4.59 -12.20
CA GLN A 108 1.46 5.66 -11.21
C GLN A 108 2.05 5.19 -9.87
N HIS A 109 1.96 3.89 -9.56
CA HIS A 109 2.49 3.36 -8.31
C HIS A 109 4.03 3.33 -8.33
N CYS A 110 4.65 4.01 -7.36
CA CYS A 110 6.08 3.94 -7.12
C CYS A 110 6.34 3.11 -5.85
N PRO A 111 7.19 2.08 -5.90
CA PRO A 111 7.47 1.24 -4.74
C PRO A 111 8.26 2.02 -3.67
N LEU A 112 8.00 1.72 -2.39
CA LEU A 112 8.65 2.37 -1.24
C LEU A 112 10.19 2.38 -1.33
N ILE A 113 10.79 1.30 -1.83
CA ILE A 113 12.24 1.16 -1.98
C ILE A 113 12.86 2.29 -2.80
N ASN A 114 12.13 2.86 -3.76
CA ASN A 114 12.62 3.99 -4.53
C ASN A 114 12.86 5.21 -3.64
N GLU A 115 11.95 5.50 -2.71
CA GLU A 115 12.15 6.59 -1.73
C GLU A 115 13.27 6.28 -0.76
N THR A 116 13.36 5.04 -0.27
CA THR A 116 14.45 4.59 0.61
C THR A 116 15.82 4.77 -0.05
N LEU A 117 15.97 4.38 -1.31
CA LEU A 117 17.22 4.51 -2.06
C LEU A 117 17.56 5.98 -2.34
N GLU A 118 16.57 6.80 -2.70
CA GLU A 118 16.80 8.24 -2.87
C GLU A 118 17.27 8.91 -1.57
N ASP A 119 16.70 8.54 -0.43
CA ASP A 119 17.08 9.08 0.88
C ASP A 119 18.47 8.62 1.30
N LEU A 120 18.82 7.37 0.99
CA LEU A 120 20.17 6.83 1.20
C LEU A 120 21.20 7.60 0.38
N ILE A 121 21.00 7.73 -0.93
CA ILE A 121 21.94 8.41 -1.84
C ILE A 121 22.12 9.88 -1.45
N LYS A 122 21.05 10.54 -1.00
CA LYS A 122 21.09 11.95 -0.53
C LYS A 122 21.62 12.10 0.90
N GLY A 123 21.98 11.01 1.59
CA GLY A 123 22.49 11.04 2.96
C GLY A 123 21.47 11.54 3.99
N ARG A 124 20.17 11.36 3.72
CA ARG A 124 19.05 11.81 4.57
C ARG A 124 18.17 10.67 5.07
N LEU A 125 18.58 9.42 4.85
CA LEU A 125 17.88 8.24 5.39
C LEU A 125 17.93 8.26 6.91
N SER A 126 16.80 8.02 7.56
CA SER A 126 16.69 8.02 9.02
C SER A 126 17.55 6.93 9.64
N THR A 127 18.52 7.31 10.46
CA THR A 127 19.38 6.38 11.20
C THR A 127 18.67 5.69 12.36
N HIS A 128 17.54 6.25 12.82
CA HIS A 128 16.67 5.58 13.79
C HIS A 128 15.91 4.42 13.13
N ALA A 129 15.41 4.61 11.91
CA ALA A 129 14.67 3.57 11.18
C ALA A 129 15.61 2.56 10.50
N PHE A 130 16.80 3.02 10.07
CA PHE A 130 17.82 2.21 9.40
C PHE A 130 19.16 2.38 10.14
N PRO A 131 19.34 1.73 11.29
CA PRO A 131 20.55 1.87 12.10
C PRO A 131 21.75 1.20 11.43
N TYR A 132 22.93 1.78 11.66
CA TYR A 132 24.20 1.13 11.30
C TYR A 132 24.48 -0.05 12.24
N PHE A 133 25.14 -1.06 11.72
CA PHE A 133 25.67 -2.15 12.54
C PHE A 133 27.07 -1.75 13.05
N GLY A 134 27.25 -1.68 14.36
CA GLY A 134 28.51 -1.30 15.02
C GLY A 134 28.76 0.22 15.11
N ASN A 135 29.97 0.62 15.56
CA ASN A 135 30.35 2.02 15.79
C ASN A 135 30.68 2.83 14.51
N MET A 136 30.10 2.48 13.36
CA MET A 136 30.33 3.24 12.13
C MET A 136 29.55 4.56 12.16
N ILE A 137 30.13 5.60 12.76
CA ILE A 137 29.69 6.98 12.56
C ILE A 137 30.29 7.45 11.23
N MET A 138 29.47 7.60 10.19
CA MET A 138 29.89 8.32 8.99
C MET A 138 30.21 9.77 9.39
N SER A 139 31.49 10.09 9.56
CA SER A 139 31.92 11.48 9.62
C SER A 139 31.57 12.12 8.28
N ARG A 140 30.76 13.19 8.29
CA ARG A 140 30.57 14.01 7.10
C ARG A 140 31.93 14.58 6.73
N SER A 141 32.57 14.02 5.70
CA SER A 141 33.68 14.69 5.05
C SER A 141 33.10 15.85 4.26
N SER A 142 33.22 17.04 4.82
CA SER A 142 33.04 18.30 4.09
C SER A 142 34.05 18.32 2.95
N VAL A 143 33.57 18.37 1.71
CA VAL A 143 34.36 18.81 0.55
C VAL A 143 34.08 20.29 0.36
#